data_AF-A0A830BPG6-F1
#
_entry.id   AF-A0A830BPG6-F1
#
_cell.length_a   1.000
_cell.length_b   1.000
_cell.length_c   1.000
_cell.angle_alpha   90.00
_cell.angle_beta   90.00
_cell.angle_gamma   90.00
#
_symmetry.space_group_name_H-M   'P 1'
#
loop_
_entity.id
_entity.type
_entity.pdbx_description
1 polymer ?
#
loop_
_entity_poly.entity_id
_entity_poly.type
_entity_poly.pdbx_seq_one_letter_code
_entity_poly.pdbx_strand_id
1 'polypeptide(L)'
;MSGSTGECSFADVITNTRYWVIHSITIPSLFIGGWLLVNTGLSYDIFGSPRPNEYFIESQMIIDRTFPIFTVRWLVVRILIAAILHLMINLILNYRSMTQ
;
A
#
# COMPACT_ATOMS: atom_id res chain seq x y z
N MET A 1 -30.81 -9.28 -32.55
CA MET A 1 -31.28 -8.69 -31.27
C MET A 1 -30.12 -8.74 -30.31
N SER A 2 -29.54 -7.60 -29.94
CA SER A 2 -28.49 -7.55 -28.91
C SER A 2 -29.12 -7.96 -27.58
N GLY A 3 -28.61 -9.03 -26.98
CA GLY A 3 -29.22 -9.70 -25.83
C GLY A 3 -29.06 -8.88 -24.55
N SER A 4 -30.15 -8.79 -23.78
CA SER A 4 -30.11 -8.37 -22.38
C SER A 4 -29.25 -9.36 -21.59
N THR A 5 -28.36 -8.84 -20.73
CA THR A 5 -27.48 -9.65 -19.87
C THR A 5 -28.20 -10.29 -18.69
N GLY A 6 -29.48 -9.98 -18.47
CA GLY A 6 -30.30 -10.51 -17.38
C GLY A 6 -30.14 -9.77 -16.05
N GLU A 7 -29.30 -8.74 -15.99
CA GLU A 7 -29.16 -7.86 -14.82
C GLU A 7 -30.31 -6.84 -14.74
N CYS A 8 -30.57 -6.33 -13.55
CA CYS A 8 -31.51 -5.22 -13.36
C CYS A 8 -30.94 -3.94 -13.98
N SER A 9 -31.78 -3.17 -14.68
CA SER A 9 -31.32 -1.89 -15.24
C SER A 9 -30.94 -0.92 -14.12
N PHE A 10 -29.91 -0.11 -14.32
CA PHE A 10 -29.48 0.85 -13.31
C PHE A 10 -30.58 1.86 -12.95
N ALA A 11 -31.37 2.28 -13.93
CA ALA A 11 -32.49 3.20 -13.72
C ALA A 11 -33.54 2.61 -12.77
N ASP A 12 -33.84 1.31 -12.89
CA ASP A 12 -34.77 0.62 -12.00
C ASP A 12 -34.19 0.47 -10.59
N VAL A 13 -32.88 0.31 -10.46
CA VAL A 13 -32.20 0.22 -9.15
C VAL A 13 -32.27 1.56 -8.40
N ILE A 14 -31.88 2.67 -9.04
CA ILE A 14 -31.82 3.99 -8.36
C ILE A 14 -33.19 4.61 -8.10
N THR A 15 -34.24 4.18 -8.78
CA THR A 15 -35.61 4.65 -8.52
C THR A 15 -36.32 3.79 -7.46
N ASN A 16 -35.74 2.66 -7.06
CA ASN A 16 -36.34 1.74 -6.10
C ASN A 16 -36.17 2.22 -4.65
N THR A 17 -37.28 2.29 -3.89
CA THR A 17 -37.25 2.67 -2.47
C THR A 17 -36.38 1.74 -1.61
N ARG A 18 -36.36 0.42 -1.89
CA ARG A 18 -35.55 -0.55 -1.12
C ARG A 18 -34.05 -0.29 -1.27
N TYR A 19 -33.64 0.13 -2.46
CA TYR A 19 -32.26 0.53 -2.70
C TYR A 19 -31.86 1.68 -1.78
N TRP A 20 -32.69 2.73 -1.70
CA TRP A 20 -32.43 3.89 -0.84
C TRP A 20 -32.56 3.61 0.66
N VAL A 21 -33.47 2.73 1.09
CA VAL A 21 -33.55 2.33 2.52
C VAL A 21 -32.22 1.73 2.99
N ILE A 22 -31.55 0.93 2.16
CA ILE A 22 -30.25 0.34 2.49
C ILE A 22 -29.13 1.38 2.31
N HIS A 23 -29.10 2.05 1.15
CA HIS A 23 -28.00 2.92 0.77
C HIS A 23 -27.97 4.25 1.53
N SER A 24 -29.09 4.70 2.09
CA SER A 24 -29.13 5.84 3.00
C SER A 24 -28.38 5.61 4.31
N ILE A 25 -28.08 4.36 4.67
CA ILE A 25 -27.26 4.01 5.84
C ILE A 25 -25.85 3.64 5.39
N THR A 26 -25.72 2.76 4.39
CA THR A 26 -24.40 2.24 4.00
C THR A 26 -23.51 3.30 3.33
N ILE A 27 -24.08 4.20 2.50
CA ILE A 27 -23.28 5.26 1.85
C ILE A 27 -22.76 6.26 2.89
N PRO A 28 -23.59 6.86 3.77
CA PRO A 28 -23.06 7.75 4.80
C PRO A 28 -22.10 7.06 5.77
N SER A 29 -22.34 5.79 6.10
CA SER A 29 -21.42 5.02 6.96
C SER A 29 -20.05 4.85 6.32
N LEU A 30 -19.98 4.49 5.03
CA LEU A 30 -18.71 4.41 4.30
C LEU A 30 -18.02 5.77 4.20
N PHE A 31 -18.79 6.84 3.96
CA PHE A 31 -18.26 8.19 3.91
C PHE A 31 -17.63 8.61 5.25
N ILE A 32 -18.34 8.39 6.36
CA ILE A 32 -17.81 8.69 7.71
C ILE A 32 -16.60 7.79 8.03
N GLY A 33 -16.62 6.52 7.62
CA GLY A 33 -15.48 5.61 7.76
C GLY A 33 -14.22 6.14 7.05
N GLY A 34 -14.35 6.55 5.79
CA GLY A 34 -13.26 7.17 5.04
C GLY A 34 -12.81 8.51 5.64
N TRP A 35 -13.75 9.32 6.10
CA TRP A 35 -13.46 10.58 6.78
C TRP A 35 -12.64 10.35 8.06
N LEU A 36 -13.05 9.42 8.91
CA LEU A 36 -12.34 9.07 10.15
C LEU A 36 -10.96 8.47 9.88
N LEU A 37 -10.83 7.63 8.85
CA LEU A 37 -9.54 7.06 8.44
C LEU A 37 -8.47 8.14 8.20
N VAL A 38 -8.86 9.25 7.56
CA VAL A 38 -7.94 10.37 7.29
C VAL A 38 -7.79 11.27 8.52
N ASN A 39 -8.89 11.66 9.17
CA ASN A 39 -8.86 12.63 10.28
C ASN A 39 -8.17 12.11 11.54
N THR A 40 -8.22 10.79 11.79
CA THR A 40 -7.49 10.17 12.91
C THR A 40 -5.99 10.05 12.66
N GLY A 41 -5.55 10.26 11.42
CA GLY A 41 -4.16 10.09 11.01
C GLY A 41 -3.78 8.65 10.64
N LEU A 42 -4.71 7.70 10.76
CA LEU A 42 -4.46 6.27 10.51
C LEU A 42 -3.99 5.99 9.08
N SER A 43 -4.45 6.77 8.10
CA SER A 43 -3.97 6.66 6.72
C SER A 43 -2.46 6.93 6.57
N TYR A 44 -1.93 7.90 7.34
CA TYR A 44 -0.49 8.19 7.31
C TYR A 44 0.31 7.00 7.85
N ASP A 45 -0.19 6.39 8.92
CA ASP A 45 0.49 5.28 9.60
C ASP A 45 0.43 3.98 8.77
N ILE A 46 -0.72 3.64 8.17
CA ILE A 46 -0.88 2.43 7.33
C ILE A 46 0.00 2.49 6.08
N PHE A 47 0.00 3.62 5.40
CA PHE A 47 0.69 3.76 4.11
C PHE A 47 2.12 4.29 4.25
N GLY A 48 2.55 4.69 5.45
CA GLY A 48 3.84 5.33 5.68
C GLY A 48 3.97 6.67 4.93
N SER A 49 2.84 7.32 4.63
CA SER A 49 2.88 8.66 4.02
C SER A 49 3.32 9.65 5.07
N PRO A 50 4.37 10.45 4.83
CA PRO A 50 4.76 11.49 5.76
C PRO A 50 3.64 12.52 5.89
N ARG A 51 3.39 12.98 7.12
CA ARG A 51 2.54 14.15 7.38
C ARG A 51 3.24 15.42 6.88
N PRO A 52 2.51 16.54 6.68
CA PRO A 52 3.11 17.80 6.23
C PRO A 52 4.32 18.28 7.04
N ASN A 53 4.36 17.98 8.34
CA ASN A 53 5.45 18.30 9.25
C ASN A 53 6.54 17.22 9.36
N GLU A 54 6.38 16.08 8.68
CA GLU A 54 7.30 14.93 8.73
C GLU A 54 8.12 14.76 7.46
N TYR A 55 7.90 15.59 6.43
CA TYR A 55 8.69 15.56 5.20
C TYR A 55 10.17 15.89 5.42
N PHE A 56 10.47 16.79 6.36
CA PHE A 56 11.83 17.24 6.63
C PHE A 56 12.07 17.29 8.13
N ILE A 57 13.06 16.54 8.59
CA ILE A 57 13.61 16.71 9.94
C ILE A 57 14.63 17.86 9.85
N GLU A 58 14.72 18.71 10.88
CA GLU A 58 15.65 19.86 10.91
C GLU A 58 17.11 19.46 10.61
N SER A 59 17.50 18.24 10.97
CA SER A 59 18.81 17.64 10.68
C SER A 59 18.93 16.98 9.29
N GLN A 60 17.82 16.63 8.62
CA GLN A 60 17.83 15.93 7.33
C GLN A 60 18.17 16.83 6.15
N MET A 61 17.98 18.14 6.26
CA MET A 61 18.43 19.10 5.25
C MET A 61 19.95 19.06 5.05
N ILE A 62 20.70 18.58 6.05
CA ILE A 62 22.16 18.35 6.01
C ILE A 62 22.49 16.98 5.38
N ILE A 63 21.71 15.95 5.72
CA ILE A 63 21.93 14.57 5.23
C ILE A 63 21.60 14.46 3.74
N ASP A 64 20.51 15.05 3.25
CA ASP A 64 20.12 14.97 1.83
C ASP A 64 21.13 15.65 0.89
N ARG A 65 21.89 16.64 1.39
CA ARG A 65 23.02 17.24 0.66
C ARG A 65 24.32 16.42 0.73
N THR A 66 24.48 15.52 1.69
CA THR A 66 25.71 14.75 1.90
C THR A 66 25.60 13.31 1.38
N PHE A 67 24.42 12.69 1.48
CA PHE A 67 24.10 11.35 0.98
C PHE A 67 22.75 11.38 0.25
N PRO A 68 22.72 11.50 -1.08
CA PRO A 68 21.45 11.61 -1.81
C PRO A 68 20.62 10.34 -1.64
N ILE A 69 19.30 10.49 -1.48
CA ILE A 69 18.31 9.39 -1.31
C ILE A 69 18.51 8.25 -2.33
N PHE A 70 18.92 8.57 -3.55
CA PHE A 70 19.27 7.58 -4.57
C PHE A 70 20.37 6.63 -4.09
N THR A 71 21.47 7.14 -3.53
CA THR A 71 22.61 6.33 -3.06
C THR A 71 22.22 5.39 -1.91
N VAL A 72 21.40 5.86 -0.97
CA VAL A 72 20.96 5.06 0.19
C VAL A 72 19.98 3.96 -0.24
N ARG A 73 19.06 4.26 -1.16
CA ARG A 73 18.10 3.28 -1.69
C ARG A 73 18.79 2.14 -2.42
N TRP A 74 19.79 2.44 -3.25
CA TRP A 74 20.56 1.40 -3.95
C TRP A 74 21.45 0.59 -3.00
N LEU A 75 21.91 1.18 -1.90
CA LEU A 75 22.69 0.47 -0.89
C LEU A 75 21.86 -0.62 -0.21
N VAL A 76 20.61 -0.33 0.17
CA VAL A 76 19.71 -1.32 0.79
C VAL A 76 19.45 -2.50 -0.15
N VAL A 77 19.15 -2.21 -1.42
CA VAL A 77 18.94 -3.25 -2.43
C VAL A 77 20.20 -4.10 -2.62
N ARG A 78 21.39 -3.49 -2.66
CA ARG A 78 22.67 -4.21 -2.78
C ARG A 78 22.97 -5.10 -1.58
N ILE A 79 22.71 -4.61 -0.36
CA ILE A 79 22.90 -5.39 0.87
C ILE A 79 21.96 -6.59 0.89
N LEU A 80 20.69 -6.40 0.51
CA LEU A 80 19.70 -7.47 0.46
C LEU A 80 20.09 -8.54 -0.58
N ILE A 81 20.50 -8.13 -1.79
CA ILE A 81 20.98 -9.05 -2.83
C ILE A 81 22.21 -9.82 -2.35
N ALA A 82 23.18 -9.14 -1.71
CA ALA A 82 24.37 -9.79 -1.19
C ALA A 82 24.05 -10.81 -0.08
N ALA A 83 23.13 -10.49 0.82
CA ALA A 83 22.68 -11.40 1.89
C ALA A 83 21.98 -12.64 1.32
N ILE A 84 21.09 -12.46 0.34
CA ILE A 84 20.41 -13.56 -0.35
C ILE A 84 21.43 -14.43 -1.10
N LEU A 85 22.36 -13.81 -1.83
CA LEU A 85 23.40 -14.54 -2.56
C LEU A 85 24.29 -15.34 -1.61
N HIS A 86 24.68 -14.74 -0.48
CA HIS A 86 25.48 -15.43 0.55
C HIS A 86 24.74 -16.63 1.14
N LEU A 87 23.45 -16.47 1.45
CA LEU A 87 22.60 -17.57 1.91
C LEU A 87 22.50 -18.69 0.87
N MET A 88 22.28 -18.33 -0.40
CA MET A 88 22.22 -19.31 -1.49
C MET A 88 23.53 -20.07 -1.66
N ILE A 89 24.68 -19.39 -1.60
CA ILE A 89 26.00 -20.03 -1.67
C ILE A 89 26.16 -21.03 -0.51
N ASN A 90 25.83 -20.63 0.72
CA ASN A 90 25.93 -21.52 1.87
C ASN A 90 24.99 -22.74 1.76
N LEU A 91 23.78 -22.54 1.24
CA LEU A 91 22.85 -23.64 0.97
C LEU A 91 23.40 -24.61 -0.09
N ILE A 92 23.97 -24.09 -1.18
CA ILE A 92 24.56 -24.91 -2.26
C ILE A 92 25.76 -25.70 -1.74
N LEU A 93 26.65 -25.06 -0.98
CA LEU A 93 27.83 -25.71 -0.38
C LEU A 93 27.43 -26.80 0.61
N ASN A 94 26.42 -26.55 1.43
CA ASN A 94 25.89 -27.52 2.38
C ASN A 94 25.24 -28.72 1.67
N TYR A 95 24.41 -28.47 0.65
CA TYR A 95 23.82 -29.54 -0.18
C TYR A 95 24.89 -30.40 -0.84
N ARG A 96 25.93 -29.78 -1.41
CA ARG A 96 27.04 -30.50 -2.06
C ARG A 96 27.79 -31.41 -1.07
N SER A 97 27.98 -30.96 0.18
CA SER A 97 28.62 -31.73 1.25
C SER A 97 27.81 -32.94 1.72
N MET A 98 26.49 -32.95 1.51
CA MET A 98 25.63 -34.10 1.87
C MET A 98 25.55 -35.16 0.75
N THR A 99 25.88 -34.78 -0.48
CA THR A 99 25.81 -35.65 -1.67
C THR A 99 27.14 -36.28 -2.08
N GLN A 100 28.25 -35.93 -1.42
CA GLN A 100 29.55 -36.60 -1.51
C GLN A 100 29.74 -37.52 -0.33
#